data_AF-A0A349A079-F1
#
_entry.id   AF-A0A349A079-F1
#
_cell.length_a   1.000
_cell.length_b   1.000
_cell.length_c   1.000
_cell.angle_alpha   90.00
_cell.angle_beta   90.00
_cell.angle_gamma   90.00
#
_symmetry.space_group_name_H-M   'P 1'
#
loop_
_entity.id
_entity.type
_entity.pdbx_description
1 polymer ?
#
loop_
_entity_poly.entity_id
_entity_poly.type
_entity_poly.pdbx_seq_one_letter_code
_entity_poly.pdbx_strand_id
1 'polypeptide(L)'
;MMKKGMLTRIAAILLAVWSVPLLYLISRYSYNLFHSLADGLSIVIAACAFVVVWNSRRNVDNHYFTYLGISLLFFAFLDLIHMLGNKNMGVFPGYGNLGPTFYIAGRYVLSLSLLIAPFFINRRLNAFLMFVSYSLATLLILLSVFYWKVFPACIIEGVGLTPFKIVSDYVICVILLVAAGLLFVNRQSFDPRVLRVLIFSIILSIATGLMFTLYTDPFGVTNMIGHLFQIASFYLIYVAVIETSITKPQEILFRKLKQHEEKLIDNVLQLDRANAVLQQEIAERKQAEKALHESD
;
A
#
# COMPACT_ATOMS: atom_id res chain seq x y z
N MET A 1 -31.29 -5.54 1.19
CA MET A 1 -29.81 -5.48 1.19
C MET A 1 -29.24 -4.06 1.02
N MET A 2 -29.80 -3.19 0.15
CA MET A 2 -29.31 -1.81 -0.07
C MET A 2 -29.23 -0.90 1.19
N LYS A 3 -30.20 -0.99 2.12
CA LYS A 3 -30.21 -0.15 3.34
C LYS A 3 -29.02 -0.41 4.28
N LYS A 4 -28.55 -1.66 4.40
CA LYS A 4 -27.40 -2.01 5.26
C LYS A 4 -26.11 -1.35 4.75
N GLY A 5 -25.84 -1.42 3.44
CA GLY A 5 -24.65 -0.82 2.83
C GLY A 5 -24.64 0.71 2.90
N MET A 6 -25.81 1.35 2.79
CA MET A 6 -25.95 2.80 2.97
C MET A 6 -25.67 3.22 4.42
N LEU A 7 -26.22 2.50 5.40
CA LEU A 7 -25.96 2.73 6.82
C LEU A 7 -24.48 2.54 7.18
N THR A 8 -23.80 1.54 6.62
CA THR A 8 -22.35 1.35 6.87
C THR A 8 -21.52 2.49 6.30
N ARG A 9 -21.87 2.99 5.10
CA ARG A 9 -21.20 4.14 4.49
C ARG A 9 -21.41 5.42 5.30
N ILE A 10 -22.64 5.67 5.75
CA ILE A 10 -22.97 6.83 6.60
C ILE A 10 -22.20 6.74 7.92
N ALA A 11 -22.18 5.58 8.58
CA ALA A 11 -21.42 5.38 9.82
C ALA A 11 -19.91 5.60 9.61
N ALA A 12 -19.34 5.12 8.50
CA ALA A 12 -17.93 5.35 8.17
C ALA A 12 -17.62 6.83 7.92
N ILE A 13 -18.51 7.54 7.21
CA ILE A 13 -18.37 8.99 6.99
C ILE A 13 -18.45 9.74 8.31
N LEU A 14 -19.42 9.41 9.18
CA LEU A 14 -19.55 10.04 10.49
C LEU A 14 -18.31 9.79 11.36
N LEU A 15 -17.79 8.55 11.40
CA LEU A 15 -16.55 8.23 12.11
C LEU A 15 -15.35 9.04 11.58
N ALA A 16 -15.23 9.19 10.25
CA ALA A 16 -14.17 9.97 9.63
C ALA A 16 -14.32 11.49 9.89
N VAL A 17 -15.55 11.99 9.96
CA VAL A 17 -15.83 13.40 10.27
C VAL A 17 -15.54 13.69 11.74
N TRP A 18 -15.92 12.79 12.66
CA TRP A 18 -15.69 12.96 14.10
C TRP A 18 -14.24 12.72 14.54
N SER A 19 -13.46 11.96 13.77
CA SER A 19 -12.05 11.72 14.11
C SER A 19 -11.20 13.00 14.01
N VAL A 20 -11.51 13.93 13.09
CA VAL A 20 -10.73 15.17 12.92
C VAL A 20 -10.87 16.13 14.12
N PRO A 21 -12.09 16.49 14.60
CA PRO A 21 -12.25 17.27 15.81
C PRO A 21 -11.64 16.60 17.04
N LEU A 22 -11.76 15.27 17.16
CA LEU A 22 -11.18 14.53 18.27
C LEU A 22 -9.64 14.63 18.26
N LEU A 23 -9.01 14.44 17.11
CA LEU A 23 -7.55 14.59 16.96
C LEU A 23 -7.09 16.02 17.25
N TYR A 24 -7.88 17.02 16.87
CA TYR A 24 -7.60 18.41 17.24
C TYR A 24 -7.68 18.63 18.76
N LEU A 25 -8.70 18.10 19.44
CA LEU A 25 -8.79 18.20 20.91
C LEU A 25 -7.61 17.50 21.61
N ILE A 26 -7.21 16.33 21.11
CA ILE A 26 -6.03 15.60 21.60
C ILE A 26 -4.76 16.43 21.40
N SER A 27 -4.57 17.06 20.24
CA SER A 27 -3.37 17.86 19.96
C SER A 27 -3.25 19.07 20.89
N ARG A 28 -4.38 19.65 21.32
CA ARG A 28 -4.44 20.73 22.32
C ARG A 28 -4.16 20.25 23.74
N TYR A 29 -4.55 19.02 24.09
CA TYR A 29 -4.30 18.44 25.41
C TYR A 29 -2.86 17.94 25.56
N SER A 30 -2.39 17.15 24.60
CA SER A 30 -1.03 16.63 24.55
C SER A 30 -0.62 16.42 23.10
N TYR A 31 0.19 17.33 22.58
CA TYR A 31 0.67 17.21 21.20
C TYR A 31 1.51 15.95 20.98
N ASN A 32 2.27 15.55 22.00
CA ASN A 32 3.01 14.29 22.00
C ASN A 32 2.08 13.08 21.80
N LEU A 33 0.92 13.07 22.47
CA LEU A 33 -0.07 12.01 22.27
C LEU A 33 -0.65 12.05 20.86
N PHE A 34 -1.00 13.24 20.36
CA PHE A 34 -1.47 13.39 18.99
C PHE A 34 -0.44 12.88 17.96
N HIS A 35 0.81 13.33 18.07
CA HIS A 35 1.91 12.95 17.19
C HIS A 35 2.13 11.42 17.20
N SER A 36 2.20 10.81 18.39
CA SER A 36 2.34 9.35 18.52
C SER A 36 1.17 8.57 17.94
N LEU A 37 -0.07 9.06 18.08
CA LEU A 37 -1.24 8.43 17.46
C LEU A 37 -1.21 8.58 15.94
N ALA A 38 -0.88 9.76 15.43
CA ALA A 38 -0.88 10.05 14.00
C ALA A 38 0.20 9.26 13.24
N ASP A 39 1.41 9.24 13.78
CA ASP A 39 2.52 8.48 13.18
C ASP A 39 2.33 6.99 13.42
N GLY A 40 1.90 6.58 14.61
CA GLY A 40 1.55 5.19 14.92
C GLY A 40 0.51 4.63 13.93
N LEU A 41 -0.53 5.39 13.59
CA LEU A 41 -1.50 4.99 12.57
C LEU A 41 -0.85 4.82 11.19
N SER A 42 0.00 5.77 10.78
CA SER A 42 0.70 5.70 9.48
C SER A 42 1.62 4.48 9.40
N ILE A 43 2.38 4.21 10.47
CA ILE A 43 3.27 3.04 10.63
C ILE A 43 2.47 1.74 10.54
N VAL A 44 1.36 1.63 11.28
CA VAL A 44 0.50 0.44 11.24
C VAL A 44 -0.09 0.22 9.85
N ILE A 45 -0.58 1.27 9.19
CA ILE A 45 -1.11 1.18 7.82
C ILE A 45 -0.03 0.69 6.85
N ALA A 46 1.19 1.24 6.93
CA ALA A 46 2.32 0.83 6.10
C ALA A 46 2.72 -0.64 6.35
N ALA A 47 2.78 -1.08 7.61
CA ALA A 47 3.06 -2.45 7.98
C ALA A 47 1.96 -3.42 7.50
N CYS A 48 0.69 -3.05 7.63
CA CYS A 48 -0.43 -3.83 7.10
C CYS A 48 -0.36 -3.94 5.57
N ALA A 49 -0.05 -2.86 4.87
CA ALA A 49 0.15 -2.88 3.42
C ALA A 49 1.27 -3.85 3.02
N PHE A 50 2.41 -3.83 3.72
CA PHE A 50 3.48 -4.82 3.53
C PHE A 50 2.97 -6.26 3.74
N VAL A 51 2.28 -6.54 4.84
CA VAL A 51 1.79 -7.89 5.17
C VAL A 51 0.84 -8.41 4.08
N VAL A 52 -0.09 -7.57 3.61
CA VAL A 52 -1.03 -7.93 2.55
C VAL A 52 -0.29 -8.26 1.25
N VAL A 53 0.61 -7.39 0.82
CA VAL A 53 1.43 -7.61 -0.38
C VAL A 53 2.27 -8.87 -0.25
N TRP A 54 2.91 -9.07 0.90
CA TRP A 54 3.80 -10.19 1.12
C TRP A 54 3.05 -11.52 1.02
N ASN A 55 1.87 -11.62 1.63
CA ASN A 55 1.07 -12.84 1.58
C ASN A 55 0.44 -13.09 0.21
N SER A 56 0.13 -12.04 -0.54
CA SER A 56 -0.45 -12.14 -1.89
C SER A 56 0.59 -12.28 -3.02
N ARG A 57 1.89 -12.10 -2.74
CA ARG A 57 2.97 -12.01 -3.75
C ARG A 57 3.04 -13.16 -4.77
N ARG A 58 2.56 -14.35 -4.43
CA ARG A 58 2.56 -15.52 -5.33
C ARG A 58 1.47 -15.45 -6.39
N ASN A 59 0.44 -14.62 -6.16
CA ASN A 59 -0.77 -14.54 -6.96
C ASN A 59 -0.85 -13.22 -7.76
N VAL A 60 0.18 -12.39 -7.73
CA VAL A 60 0.23 -11.07 -8.38
C VAL A 60 1.34 -11.08 -9.42
N ASP A 61 0.99 -10.91 -10.69
CA ASP A 61 1.94 -10.94 -11.82
C ASP A 61 2.84 -9.69 -11.89
N ASN A 62 2.40 -8.58 -11.31
CA ASN A 62 3.11 -7.30 -11.32
C ASN A 62 3.90 -7.09 -10.01
N HIS A 63 5.23 -7.10 -10.11
CA HIS A 63 6.12 -6.96 -8.96
C HIS A 63 6.24 -5.51 -8.42
N TYR A 64 5.61 -4.52 -9.05
CA TYR A 64 5.51 -3.14 -8.55
C TYR A 64 5.03 -3.10 -7.10
N PHE A 65 3.90 -3.77 -6.81
CA PHE A 65 3.32 -3.76 -5.46
C PHE A 65 4.17 -4.55 -4.47
N THR A 66 4.82 -5.64 -4.91
CA THR A 66 5.77 -6.39 -4.09
C THR A 66 6.95 -5.53 -3.66
N TYR A 67 7.55 -4.79 -4.60
CA TYR A 67 8.62 -3.84 -4.31
C TYR A 67 8.16 -2.75 -3.34
N LEU A 68 7.01 -2.12 -3.63
CA LEU A 68 6.44 -1.06 -2.80
C LEU A 68 6.15 -1.57 -1.38
N GLY A 69 5.54 -2.75 -1.24
CA GLY A 69 5.26 -3.35 0.06
C GLY A 69 6.53 -3.56 0.89
N ILE A 70 7.60 -4.11 0.31
CA ILE A 70 8.89 -4.27 1.03
C ILE A 70 9.42 -2.91 1.47
N SER A 71 9.38 -1.89 0.60
CA SER A 71 9.85 -0.55 0.95
C SER A 71 9.07 0.09 2.11
N LEU A 72 7.75 -0.17 2.18
CA LEU A 72 6.89 0.33 3.25
C LEU A 72 7.26 -0.24 4.62
N LEU A 73 7.77 -1.47 4.70
CA LEU A 73 8.25 -2.06 5.95
C LEU A 73 9.45 -1.28 6.51
N PHE A 74 10.43 -0.98 5.66
CA PHE A 74 11.63 -0.24 6.07
C PHE A 74 11.34 1.23 6.34
N PHE A 75 10.43 1.84 5.58
CA PHE A 75 9.86 3.14 5.92
C PHE A 75 9.24 3.10 7.31
N ALA A 76 8.33 2.16 7.59
CA ALA A 76 7.62 2.06 8.87
C ALA A 76 8.59 1.85 10.05
N PHE A 77 9.68 1.11 9.84
CA PHE A 77 10.72 0.95 10.83
C PHE A 77 11.47 2.26 11.13
N LEU A 78 11.87 3.02 10.09
CA LEU A 78 12.50 4.33 10.29
C LEU A 78 11.55 5.36 10.90
N ASP A 79 10.27 5.31 10.50
CA ASP A 79 9.21 6.20 11.00
C ASP A 79 8.87 5.89 12.47
N LEU A 80 8.98 4.63 12.89
CA LEU A 80 8.91 4.26 14.30
C LEU A 80 10.05 4.89 15.11
N ILE A 81 11.28 4.87 14.57
CA ILE A 81 12.43 5.52 15.24
C ILE A 81 12.26 7.05 15.22
N HIS A 82 11.68 7.62 14.16
CA HIS A 82 11.29 9.05 14.11
C HIS A 82 10.36 9.42 15.27
N MET A 83 9.26 8.69 15.42
CA MET A 83 8.27 8.91 16.48
C MET A 83 8.91 8.81 17.87
N LEU A 84 9.70 7.75 18.12
CA LEU A 84 10.39 7.55 19.40
C LEU A 84 11.55 8.54 19.62
N GLY A 85 12.15 9.03 18.54
CA GLY A 85 13.29 9.95 18.51
C GLY A 85 12.92 11.41 18.73
N ASN A 86 11.63 11.73 18.79
CA ASN A 86 11.18 13.07 19.09
C ASN A 86 11.58 13.46 20.53
N LYS A 87 12.17 14.65 20.71
CA LYS A 87 12.82 15.07 21.97
C LYS A 87 11.94 14.85 23.20
N ASN A 88 10.65 15.10 23.08
CA ASN A 88 9.72 15.02 24.21
C ASN A 88 9.27 13.58 24.55
N MET A 89 9.73 12.56 23.82
CA MET A 89 9.42 11.15 24.14
C MET A 89 10.38 10.55 25.18
N GLY A 90 11.57 11.13 25.35
CA GLY A 90 12.53 10.71 26.38
C GLY A 90 13.18 9.33 26.15
N VAL A 91 12.99 8.70 24.99
CA VAL A 91 13.55 7.36 24.69
C VAL A 91 15.06 7.40 24.44
N PHE A 92 15.56 8.51 23.88
CA PHE A 92 16.98 8.71 23.57
C PHE A 92 17.56 9.91 24.34
N PRO A 93 17.65 9.86 25.69
CA PRO A 93 17.97 11.03 26.53
C PRO A 93 19.38 11.60 26.34
N GLY A 94 20.29 10.87 25.68
CA GLY A 94 21.64 11.34 25.32
C GLY A 94 21.75 11.95 23.91
N TYR A 95 20.64 12.00 23.18
CA TYR A 95 20.56 12.56 21.84
C TYR A 95 19.59 13.75 21.86
N GLY A 96 19.84 14.74 20.99
CA GLY A 96 18.90 15.85 20.78
C GLY A 96 17.61 15.38 20.12
N ASN A 97 16.91 16.29 19.43
CA ASN A 97 15.72 15.89 18.68
C ASN A 97 16.09 15.07 17.43
N LEU A 98 15.99 13.75 17.51
CA LEU A 98 16.23 12.82 16.40
C LEU A 98 15.04 12.73 15.43
N GLY A 99 13.87 13.24 15.83
CA GLY A 99 12.65 13.22 15.03
C GLY A 99 12.88 13.73 13.60
N PRO A 100 13.24 15.01 13.39
CA PRO A 100 13.46 15.55 12.04
C PRO A 100 14.53 14.80 11.21
N THR A 101 15.51 14.19 11.87
CA THR A 101 16.55 13.38 11.21
C THR A 101 15.97 12.10 10.61
N PHE A 102 15.27 11.30 11.41
CA PHE A 102 14.66 10.06 10.94
C PHE A 102 13.46 10.29 10.04
N TYR A 103 12.75 11.42 10.21
CA TYR A 103 11.74 11.88 9.26
C TYR A 103 12.32 12.02 7.85
N ILE A 104 13.39 12.80 7.70
CA ILE A 104 14.04 13.00 6.39
C ILE A 104 14.57 11.66 5.83
N ALA A 105 15.20 10.84 6.67
CA ALA A 105 15.71 9.53 6.25
C ALA A 105 14.60 8.61 5.73
N GLY A 106 13.50 8.47 6.47
CA GLY A 106 12.33 7.69 6.06
C GLY A 106 11.70 8.22 4.78
N ARG A 107 11.56 9.54 4.66
CA ARG A 107 11.00 10.20 3.46
C ARG A 107 11.86 10.00 2.21
N TYR A 108 13.19 9.99 2.34
CA TYR A 108 14.06 9.61 1.23
C TYR A 108 13.88 8.14 0.84
N VAL A 109 13.83 7.23 1.81
CA VAL A 109 13.54 5.81 1.54
C VAL A 109 12.22 5.66 0.79
N LEU A 110 11.13 6.30 1.26
CA LEU A 110 9.82 6.22 0.61
C LEU A 110 9.81 6.82 -0.80
N SER A 111 10.32 8.05 -0.96
CA SER A 111 10.26 8.77 -2.23
C SER A 111 11.13 8.13 -3.32
N LEU A 112 12.35 7.70 -2.98
CA LEU A 112 13.20 6.94 -3.90
C LEU A 112 12.57 5.59 -4.25
N SER A 113 11.90 4.93 -3.29
CA SER A 113 11.19 3.69 -3.57
C SER A 113 10.04 3.93 -4.55
N LEU A 114 9.22 4.97 -4.36
CA LEU A 114 8.16 5.31 -5.30
C LEU A 114 8.68 5.70 -6.69
N LEU A 115 9.85 6.32 -6.77
CA LEU A 115 10.52 6.63 -8.03
C LEU A 115 11.01 5.37 -8.75
N ILE A 116 11.54 4.40 -8.00
CA ILE A 116 12.12 3.17 -8.54
C ILE A 116 11.03 2.11 -8.85
N ALA A 117 9.92 2.11 -8.12
CA ALA A 117 8.88 1.09 -8.23
C ALA A 117 8.37 0.85 -9.67
N PRO A 118 8.15 1.87 -10.53
CA PRO A 118 7.73 1.67 -11.91
C PRO A 118 8.66 0.76 -12.74
N PHE A 119 9.96 0.65 -12.41
CA PHE A 119 10.87 -0.26 -13.11
C PHE A 119 10.58 -1.74 -12.86
N PHE A 120 9.82 -2.06 -11.81
CA PHE A 120 9.40 -3.42 -11.46
C PHE A 120 8.03 -3.81 -12.01
N ILE A 121 7.44 -2.99 -12.89
CA ILE A 121 6.18 -3.33 -13.59
C ILE A 121 6.39 -4.54 -14.50
N ASN A 122 7.47 -4.53 -15.29
CA ASN A 122 7.78 -5.56 -16.29
C ASN A 122 9.05 -6.37 -15.95
N ARG A 123 9.59 -6.22 -14.73
CA ARG A 123 10.80 -6.91 -14.28
C ARG A 123 10.50 -7.81 -13.10
N ARG A 124 11.14 -8.98 -13.08
CA ARG A 124 11.09 -9.87 -11.93
C ARG A 124 11.82 -9.24 -10.75
N LEU A 125 11.21 -9.33 -9.58
CA LEU A 125 11.79 -8.85 -8.34
C LEU A 125 12.45 -10.01 -7.59
N ASN A 126 13.72 -9.85 -7.24
CA ASN A 126 14.36 -10.73 -6.27
C ASN A 126 14.13 -10.17 -4.85
N ALA A 127 13.13 -10.70 -4.16
CA ALA A 127 12.76 -10.23 -2.81
C ALA A 127 13.92 -10.32 -1.81
N PHE A 128 14.76 -11.36 -1.90
CA PHE A 128 15.91 -11.50 -1.00
C PHE A 128 16.89 -10.34 -1.18
N LEU A 129 17.25 -10.04 -2.44
CA LEU A 129 18.15 -8.92 -2.73
C LEU A 129 17.58 -7.58 -2.27
N MET A 130 16.26 -7.39 -2.37
CA MET A 130 15.59 -6.20 -1.86
C MET A 130 15.66 -6.06 -0.35
N PHE A 131 15.40 -7.14 0.39
CA PHE A 131 15.54 -7.11 1.85
C PHE A 131 16.98 -6.82 2.26
N VAL A 132 17.97 -7.42 1.58
CA VAL A 132 19.38 -7.15 1.84
C VAL A 132 19.71 -5.68 1.55
N SER A 133 19.27 -5.13 0.41
CA SER A 133 19.56 -3.74 0.04
C SER A 133 18.94 -2.74 1.00
N TYR A 134 17.68 -2.93 1.39
CA TYR A 134 17.03 -2.02 2.34
C TYR A 134 17.58 -2.19 3.75
N SER A 135 17.87 -3.41 4.21
CA SER A 135 18.53 -3.63 5.50
C SER A 135 19.89 -2.96 5.55
N LEU A 136 20.69 -3.04 4.48
CA LEU A 136 21.97 -2.36 4.39
C LEU A 136 21.80 -0.84 4.40
N ALA A 137 20.85 -0.30 3.62
CA ALA A 137 20.57 1.12 3.60
C ALA A 137 20.12 1.64 4.98
N THR A 138 19.19 0.95 5.63
CA THR A 138 18.74 1.26 6.99
C THR A 138 19.89 1.17 7.99
N LEU A 139 20.73 0.14 7.91
CA LEU A 139 21.92 0.02 8.77
C LEU A 139 22.88 1.20 8.60
N LEU A 140 23.16 1.59 7.35
CA LEU A 140 24.03 2.74 7.06
C LEU A 140 23.43 4.05 7.59
N ILE A 141 22.11 4.24 7.48
CA ILE A 141 21.40 5.38 8.08
C ILE A 141 21.60 5.36 9.61
N LEU A 142 21.34 4.23 10.28
CA LEU A 142 21.50 4.10 11.73
C LEU A 142 22.95 4.37 12.17
N LEU A 143 23.94 3.82 11.47
CA LEU A 143 25.36 4.07 11.74
C LEU A 143 25.72 5.55 11.54
N SER A 144 25.22 6.19 10.50
CA SER A 144 25.47 7.61 10.23
C SER A 144 24.93 8.54 11.31
N VAL A 145 23.82 8.16 11.95
CA VAL A 145 23.16 8.95 13.01
C VAL A 145 23.78 8.65 14.37
N PHE A 146 23.85 7.38 14.77
CA PHE A 146 24.20 7.00 16.14
C PHE A 146 25.71 6.86 16.37
N TYR A 147 26.46 6.32 15.39
CA TYR A 147 27.86 5.96 15.59
C TYR A 147 28.82 6.98 14.97
N TRP A 148 28.73 7.20 13.66
CA TRP A 148 29.61 8.14 12.96
C TRP A 148 29.23 9.61 13.20
N LYS A 149 27.95 9.88 13.52
CA LYS A 149 27.41 11.23 13.76
C LYS A 149 27.68 12.20 12.60
N VAL A 150 27.61 11.70 11.38
CA VAL A 150 27.83 12.45 10.13
C VAL A 150 26.53 12.86 9.44
N PHE A 151 25.38 12.37 9.90
CA PHE A 151 24.08 12.79 9.34
C PHE A 151 23.85 14.28 9.64
N PRO A 152 23.53 15.13 8.65
CA PRO A 152 23.42 16.56 8.87
C PRO A 152 22.28 16.90 9.84
N ALA A 153 22.51 17.87 10.72
CA ALA A 153 21.49 18.31 11.67
C ALA A 153 20.25 18.83 10.92
N CYS A 154 19.06 18.35 11.29
CA CYS A 154 17.79 18.78 10.69
C CYS A 154 17.08 19.89 11.50
N ILE A 155 17.42 20.03 12.77
CA ILE A 155 16.89 21.06 13.66
C ILE A 155 17.99 21.49 14.63
N ILE A 156 18.05 22.79 14.92
CA ILE A 156 18.90 23.37 15.95
C ILE A 156 18.00 24.03 16.98
N GLU A 157 18.18 23.69 18.25
CA GLU A 157 17.36 24.23 19.34
C GLU A 157 17.50 25.75 19.44
N GLY A 158 16.38 26.45 19.61
CA GLY A 158 16.34 27.91 19.66
C GLY A 158 16.48 28.61 18.30
N VAL A 159 16.92 27.92 17.25
CA VAL A 159 17.08 28.47 15.89
C VAL A 159 15.98 27.96 14.95
N GLY A 160 15.59 26.69 15.05
CA GLY A 160 14.58 26.06 14.22
C GLY A 160 15.15 25.09 13.19
N LEU A 161 14.44 24.90 12.07
CA LEU A 161 14.81 23.97 11.00
C LEU A 161 16.10 24.41 10.29
N THR A 162 16.98 23.46 9.97
CA THR A 162 18.22 23.76 9.23
C THR A 162 17.97 23.89 7.72
N PRO A 163 18.86 24.59 6.99
CA PRO A 163 18.79 24.63 5.53
C PRO A 163 18.82 23.23 4.91
N PHE A 164 19.59 22.30 5.47
CA PHE A 164 19.66 20.92 5.00
C PHE A 164 18.28 20.26 5.01
N LYS A 165 17.54 20.37 6.11
CA LYS A 165 16.19 19.81 6.23
C LYS A 165 15.26 20.42 5.18
N ILE A 166 15.22 21.75 5.10
CA ILE A 166 14.32 22.48 4.19
C ILE A 166 14.58 22.08 2.73
N VAL A 167 15.85 22.09 2.31
CA VAL A 167 16.25 21.70 0.95
C VAL A 167 15.91 20.22 0.70
N SER A 168 16.14 19.35 1.67
CA SER A 168 15.82 17.92 1.55
C SER A 168 14.34 17.69 1.30
N ASP A 169 13.45 18.40 2.01
CA ASP A 169 12.00 18.29 1.79
C ASP A 169 11.59 18.71 0.37
N TYR A 170 12.16 19.79 -0.16
CA TYR A 170 11.91 20.20 -1.55
C TYR A 170 12.43 19.18 -2.56
N VAL A 171 13.64 18.64 -2.33
CA VAL A 171 14.21 17.58 -3.18
C VAL A 171 13.30 16.34 -3.17
N ILE A 172 12.82 15.92 -1.99
CA ILE A 172 11.87 14.80 -1.84
C ILE A 172 10.57 15.09 -2.61
N CYS A 173 10.04 16.33 -2.54
CA CYS A 173 8.86 16.71 -3.31
C CYS A 173 9.09 16.58 -4.82
N VAL A 174 10.26 17.00 -5.32
CA VAL A 174 10.64 16.84 -6.74
C VAL A 174 10.74 15.36 -7.12
N ILE A 175 11.38 14.53 -6.28
CA ILE A 175 11.46 13.07 -6.51
C ILE A 175 10.06 12.47 -6.62
N LEU A 176 9.14 12.85 -5.73
CA LEU A 176 7.75 12.40 -5.75
C LEU A 176 6.99 12.87 -6.98
N LEU A 177 7.22 14.11 -7.45
CA LEU A 177 6.65 14.60 -8.71
C LEU A 177 7.12 13.79 -9.91
N VAL A 178 8.41 13.47 -9.97
CA VAL A 178 8.98 12.62 -11.03
C VAL A 178 8.39 11.21 -10.93
N ALA A 179 8.27 10.63 -9.73
CA ALA A 179 7.64 9.34 -9.51
C ALA A 179 6.19 9.31 -10.01
N ALA A 180 5.40 10.36 -9.73
CA ALA A 180 4.04 10.51 -10.25
C ALA A 180 4.02 10.58 -11.78
N GLY A 181 4.96 11.32 -12.38
CA GLY A 181 5.14 11.39 -13.83
C GLY A 181 5.45 10.02 -14.45
N LEU A 182 6.35 9.24 -13.85
CA LEU A 182 6.68 7.89 -14.31
C LEU A 182 5.47 6.94 -14.21
N LEU A 183 4.69 7.02 -13.14
CA LEU A 183 3.43 6.27 -13.03
C LEU A 183 2.43 6.65 -14.12
N PHE A 184 2.32 7.94 -14.41
CA PHE A 184 1.42 8.42 -15.46
C PHE A 184 1.85 7.98 -16.87
N VAL A 185 3.16 7.98 -17.16
CA VAL A 185 3.71 7.45 -18.42
C VAL A 185 3.40 5.94 -18.55
N ASN A 186 3.55 5.19 -17.46
CA ASN A 186 3.27 3.76 -17.41
C ASN A 186 1.79 3.42 -17.13
N ARG A 187 0.86 4.38 -17.32
CA ARG A 187 -0.56 4.23 -16.96
C ARG A 187 -1.27 3.02 -17.56
N GLN A 188 -0.83 2.53 -18.72
CA GLN A 188 -1.42 1.38 -19.40
C GLN A 188 -1.19 0.06 -18.63
N SER A 189 -0.18 0.00 -17.77
CA SER A 189 0.13 -1.17 -16.95
C SER A 189 -0.66 -1.22 -15.64
N PHE A 190 -1.49 -0.22 -15.37
CA PHE A 190 -2.28 -0.13 -14.15
C PHE A 190 -3.77 -0.06 -14.46
N ASP A 191 -4.56 -0.57 -13.53
CA ASP A 191 -5.98 -0.24 -13.51
C ASP A 191 -6.17 1.28 -13.29
N PRO A 192 -7.05 1.95 -14.06
CA PRO A 192 -7.24 3.40 -13.95
C PRO A 192 -7.66 3.88 -12.55
N ARG A 193 -8.41 3.06 -11.79
CA ARG A 193 -8.77 3.38 -10.41
C ARG A 193 -7.56 3.32 -9.50
N VAL A 194 -6.76 2.25 -9.60
CA VAL A 194 -5.54 2.06 -8.81
C VAL A 194 -4.53 3.16 -9.09
N LEU A 195 -4.31 3.50 -10.36
CA LEU A 195 -3.40 4.58 -10.76
C LEU A 195 -3.82 5.93 -10.15
N ARG A 196 -5.11 6.29 -10.22
CA ARG A 196 -5.61 7.53 -9.61
C ARG A 196 -5.35 7.56 -8.11
N VAL A 197 -5.65 6.46 -7.41
CA VAL A 197 -5.42 6.36 -5.96
C VAL A 197 -3.93 6.54 -5.62
N LEU A 198 -3.01 5.94 -6.39
CA LEU A 198 -1.57 6.11 -6.22
C LEU A 198 -1.09 7.54 -6.53
N ILE A 199 -1.61 8.19 -7.58
CA ILE A 199 -1.25 9.58 -7.87
C ILE A 199 -1.73 10.50 -6.74
N PHE A 200 -2.97 10.32 -6.27
CA PHE A 200 -3.49 11.10 -5.14
C PHE A 200 -2.69 10.85 -3.84
N SER A 201 -2.25 9.61 -3.58
CA SER A 201 -1.39 9.35 -2.42
C SER A 201 -0.06 10.08 -2.50
N ILE A 202 0.55 10.15 -3.69
CA ILE A 202 1.79 10.89 -3.92
C ILE A 202 1.56 12.41 -3.75
N ILE A 203 0.46 12.96 -4.27
CA ILE A 203 0.12 14.38 -4.10
C ILE A 203 -0.03 14.72 -2.61
N LEU A 204 -0.73 13.88 -1.84
CA LEU A 204 -0.84 14.08 -0.38
C LEU A 204 0.52 13.96 0.31
N SER A 205 1.38 13.04 -0.15
CA SER A 205 2.74 12.89 0.36
C SER A 205 3.61 14.13 0.10
N ILE A 206 3.42 14.81 -1.04
CA ILE A 206 4.05 16.11 -1.33
C ILE A 206 3.48 17.17 -0.39
N ALA A 207 2.16 17.23 -0.23
CA ALA A 207 1.51 18.18 0.68
C ALA A 207 1.99 18.03 2.13
N THR A 208 2.19 16.79 2.61
CA THR A 208 2.82 16.51 3.91
C THR A 208 4.20 17.16 4.03
N GLY A 209 5.08 16.99 3.04
CA GLY A 209 6.42 17.59 3.05
C GLY A 209 6.38 19.11 3.07
N LEU A 210 5.46 19.72 2.30
CA LEU A 210 5.26 21.17 2.30
C LEU A 210 4.75 21.69 3.66
N MET A 211 3.78 21.02 4.28
CA MET A 211 3.29 21.38 5.61
C MET A 211 4.38 21.24 6.67
N PHE A 212 5.19 20.19 6.60
CA PHE A 212 6.30 20.01 7.52
C PHE A 212 7.48 20.95 7.27
N THR A 213 7.55 21.59 6.10
CA THR A 213 8.57 22.61 5.78
C THR A 213 8.12 24.01 6.17
N LEU A 214 6.84 24.32 5.97
CA LEU A 214 6.28 25.65 6.15
C LEU A 214 5.71 25.88 7.57
N TYR A 215 5.79 24.91 8.47
CA TYR A 215 5.33 25.14 9.84
C TYR A 215 6.22 26.18 10.54
N THR A 216 5.57 27.06 11.30
CA THR A 216 6.23 28.02 12.19
C THR A 216 6.27 27.52 13.63
N ASP A 217 5.31 26.66 14.00
CA ASP A 217 5.20 26.02 15.31
C ASP A 217 5.16 24.49 15.13
N PRO A 218 6.12 23.73 15.69
CA PRO A 218 6.09 22.26 15.70
C PRO A 218 4.83 21.66 16.35
N PHE A 219 4.18 22.42 17.24
CA PHE A 219 2.95 22.02 17.93
C PHE A 219 1.69 22.67 17.33
N GLY A 220 1.86 23.34 16.18
CA GLY A 220 0.83 24.14 15.54
C GLY A 220 -0.08 23.35 14.59
N VAL A 221 -1.14 24.02 14.14
CA VAL A 221 -2.15 23.46 13.24
C VAL A 221 -1.54 23.01 11.90
N THR A 222 -0.55 23.73 11.37
CA THR A 222 0.14 23.34 10.12
C THR A 222 0.82 21.98 10.24
N ASN A 223 1.47 21.70 11.37
CA ASN A 223 2.12 20.42 11.61
C ASN A 223 1.06 19.30 11.76
N MET A 224 -0.04 19.57 12.47
CA MET A 224 -1.19 18.68 12.55
C MET A 224 -1.77 18.31 11.17
N ILE A 225 -1.96 19.31 10.29
CA ILE A 225 -2.44 19.10 8.91
C ILE A 225 -1.45 18.22 8.12
N GLY A 226 -0.14 18.43 8.30
CA GLY A 226 0.90 17.59 7.70
C GLY A 226 0.74 16.10 8.05
N HIS A 227 0.51 15.81 9.34
CA HIS A 227 0.23 14.46 9.81
C HIS A 227 -1.08 13.88 9.23
N LEU A 228 -2.15 14.69 9.12
CA LEU A 228 -3.40 14.23 8.49
C LEU A 228 -3.21 13.86 7.02
N PHE A 229 -2.44 14.67 6.27
CA PHE A 229 -2.07 14.33 4.89
C PHE A 229 -1.20 13.07 4.81
N GLN A 230 -0.32 12.84 5.80
CA GLN A 230 0.49 11.63 5.86
C GLN A 230 -0.38 10.40 6.03
N ILE A 231 -1.29 10.39 7.01
CA ILE A 231 -2.22 9.28 7.26
C ILE A 231 -3.05 9.01 6.00
N ALA A 232 -3.61 10.06 5.38
CA ALA A 232 -4.41 9.92 4.17
C ALA A 232 -3.59 9.36 2.99
N SER A 233 -2.34 9.79 2.82
CA SER A 233 -1.41 9.25 1.82
C SER A 233 -1.19 7.75 2.00
N PHE A 234 -0.81 7.31 3.20
CA PHE A 234 -0.59 5.89 3.49
C PHE A 234 -1.87 5.06 3.37
N TYR A 235 -3.01 5.60 3.80
CA TYR A 235 -4.30 4.96 3.63
C TYR A 235 -4.64 4.72 2.15
N LEU A 236 -4.40 5.70 1.27
CA LEU A 236 -4.60 5.51 -0.17
C LEU A 236 -3.64 4.46 -0.76
N ILE A 237 -2.38 4.42 -0.32
CA ILE A 237 -1.44 3.34 -0.71
C ILE A 237 -2.01 1.98 -0.28
N TYR A 238 -2.50 1.86 0.96
CA TYR A 238 -3.14 0.64 1.45
C TYR A 238 -4.37 0.26 0.61
N VAL A 239 -5.23 1.20 0.24
CA VAL A 239 -6.38 0.94 -0.65
C VAL A 239 -5.93 0.42 -2.02
N ALA A 240 -4.89 1.01 -2.62
CA ALA A 240 -4.33 0.53 -3.88
C ALA A 240 -3.76 -0.90 -3.75
N VAL A 241 -3.11 -1.20 -2.63
CA VAL A 241 -2.61 -2.54 -2.29
C VAL A 241 -3.76 -3.54 -2.16
N ILE A 242 -4.82 -3.22 -1.41
CA ILE A 242 -5.96 -4.13 -1.21
C ILE A 242 -6.66 -4.43 -2.53
N GLU A 243 -6.92 -3.40 -3.35
CA GLU A 243 -7.57 -3.56 -4.65
C GLU A 243 -6.78 -4.51 -5.56
N THR A 244 -5.46 -4.38 -5.58
CA THR A 244 -4.57 -5.16 -6.46
C THR A 244 -4.21 -6.54 -5.93
N SER A 245 -4.11 -6.69 -4.62
CA SER A 245 -3.60 -7.89 -3.96
C SER A 245 -4.70 -8.85 -3.52
N ILE A 246 -5.93 -8.35 -3.33
CA ILE A 246 -7.06 -9.14 -2.81
C ILE A 246 -8.24 -9.07 -3.77
N THR A 247 -8.81 -7.88 -3.97
CA THR A 247 -10.12 -7.72 -4.66
C THR A 247 -10.06 -8.22 -6.10
N LYS A 248 -9.10 -7.72 -6.90
CA LYS A 248 -8.95 -8.12 -8.31
C LYS A 248 -8.63 -9.61 -8.49
N PRO A 249 -7.64 -10.20 -7.76
CA PRO A 249 -7.40 -11.63 -7.84
C PRO A 249 -8.63 -12.49 -7.50
N GLN A 250 -9.42 -12.09 -6.50
CA GLN A 250 -10.65 -12.78 -6.14
C GLN A 250 -11.72 -12.71 -7.23
N GLU A 251 -11.93 -11.55 -7.85
CA GLU A 251 -12.86 -11.41 -8.98
C GLU A 251 -12.46 -12.29 -10.17
N ILE A 252 -11.16 -12.35 -10.47
CA ILE A 252 -10.63 -13.21 -11.54
C ILE A 252 -10.86 -14.69 -11.21
N LEU A 253 -10.60 -15.11 -9.96
CA LEU A 253 -10.81 -16.48 -9.52
C LEU A 253 -12.30 -16.87 -9.59
N PHE A 254 -13.20 -16.03 -9.10
CA PHE A 254 -14.63 -16.29 -9.14
C PHE A 254 -15.16 -16.36 -10.57
N ARG A 255 -14.69 -15.49 -11.46
CA ARG A 255 -15.03 -15.54 -12.88
C ARG A 255 -14.55 -16.83 -13.53
N LYS A 256 -13.32 -17.28 -13.25
CA LYS A 256 -12.79 -18.56 -13.75
C LYS A 256 -13.62 -19.74 -13.23
N LEU A 257 -14.00 -19.72 -11.95
CA LEU A 257 -14.83 -20.77 -11.36
C LEU A 257 -16.19 -20.88 -12.07
N LYS A 258 -16.86 -19.75 -12.30
CA LYS A 258 -18.13 -19.71 -13.03
C LYS A 258 -18.00 -20.22 -14.47
N GLN A 259 -16.94 -19.85 -15.17
CA GLN A 259 -16.67 -20.34 -16.52
C GLN A 259 -16.40 -21.86 -16.55
N HIS A 260 -15.75 -22.41 -15.52
CA HIS A 260 -15.53 -23.85 -15.40
C HIS A 260 -16.83 -24.60 -15.08
N GLU A 261 -17.69 -24.03 -14.23
CA GLU A 261 -19.02 -24.56 -13.94
C GLU A 261 -19.89 -24.62 -15.20
N GLU A 262 -19.95 -23.55 -15.98
CA GLU A 262 -20.68 -23.50 -17.25
C GLU A 262 -20.16 -24.56 -18.25
N LYS A 263 -18.84 -24.75 -18.35
CA LYS A 263 -18.24 -25.81 -19.17
C LYS A 263 -18.58 -27.21 -18.68
N LEU A 264 -18.61 -27.43 -17.37
CA LEU A 264 -18.99 -28.73 -16.80
C LEU A 264 -20.45 -29.06 -17.11
N ILE A 265 -21.36 -28.07 -17.01
CA ILE A 265 -22.77 -28.23 -17.37
C ILE A 265 -22.91 -28.59 -18.85
N ASP A 266 -22.21 -27.89 -19.74
CA ASP A 266 -22.23 -28.19 -21.18
C ASP A 266 -21.71 -29.61 -21.47
N ASN A 267 -20.60 -30.02 -20.85
CA ASN A 267 -20.06 -31.38 -21.00
C ASN A 267 -21.03 -32.46 -20.50
N VAL A 268 -21.72 -32.24 -19.38
CA VAL A 268 -22.75 -33.17 -18.87
C VAL A 268 -23.90 -33.29 -19.86
N LEU A 269 -24.38 -32.17 -20.41
CA LEU A 269 -25.44 -32.18 -21.42
C LEU A 269 -25.01 -32.89 -22.71
N GLN A 270 -23.75 -32.73 -23.13
CA GLN A 270 -23.20 -33.46 -24.28
C GLN A 270 -23.12 -34.96 -24.02
N LEU A 271 -22.69 -35.37 -22.82
CA LEU A 271 -22.65 -36.78 -22.42
C LEU A 271 -24.05 -37.39 -22.38
N ASP A 272 -25.04 -36.69 -21.83
CA ASP A 272 -26.43 -37.16 -21.78
C ASP A 272 -27.01 -37.36 -23.19
N ARG A 273 -26.72 -36.44 -24.12
CA ARG A 273 -27.11 -36.60 -25.54
C ARG A 273 -26.42 -37.79 -26.20
N ALA A 274 -25.12 -37.96 -25.99
CA ALA A 274 -24.37 -39.08 -26.55
C ALA A 274 -24.88 -40.43 -26.02
N ASN A 275 -25.18 -40.50 -24.71
CA ASN A 275 -25.78 -41.68 -24.09
C ASN A 275 -27.17 -41.98 -24.65
N ALA A 276 -28.02 -40.96 -24.86
CA ALA A 276 -29.34 -41.15 -25.45
C ALA A 276 -29.27 -41.72 -26.87
N VAL A 277 -28.35 -41.21 -27.70
CA VAL A 277 -28.10 -41.72 -29.06
C VAL A 277 -27.61 -43.18 -29.01
N LEU A 278 -26.67 -43.50 -28.11
CA LEU A 278 -26.14 -44.85 -27.96
C LEU A 278 -27.24 -45.85 -27.53
N GLN A 279 -28.13 -45.45 -26.61
CA GLN A 279 -29.26 -46.27 -26.17
C GLN A 279 -30.24 -46.54 -27.31
N GLN A 280 -30.50 -45.54 -28.15
CA GLN A 280 -31.32 -45.70 -29.35
C GLN A 280 -30.68 -46.70 -30.33
N GLU A 281 -29.38 -46.56 -30.63
CA GLU A 281 -28.66 -47.48 -31.52
C GLU A 281 -28.67 -48.92 -30.99
N ILE A 282 -28.49 -49.12 -29.68
CA ILE A 282 -28.58 -50.44 -29.04
C ILE A 282 -30.00 -51.03 -29.19
N ALA A 283 -31.05 -50.22 -29.03
CA ALA A 283 -32.42 -50.67 -29.18
C ALA A 283 -32.74 -51.08 -30.62
N GLU A 284 -32.29 -50.30 -31.61
CA GLU A 284 -32.43 -50.60 -33.04
C GLU A 284 -31.70 -51.90 -33.41
N ARG A 285 -30.46 -52.09 -32.95
CA ARG A 285 -29.70 -53.34 -33.17
C ARG A 285 -30.40 -54.56 -32.59
N LYS A 286 -30.94 -54.46 -31.37
CA LYS A 286 -31.71 -55.55 -30.74
C LYS A 286 -32.98 -55.91 -31.51
N GLN A 287 -33.66 -54.92 -32.10
CA GLN A 287 -34.83 -55.17 -32.95
C GLN A 287 -34.44 -55.86 -34.26
N ALA A 288 -33.36 -55.42 -34.91
CA ALA A 288 -32.85 -56.05 -36.11
C ALA A 288 -32.41 -57.51 -35.87
N GLU A 289 -31.71 -57.79 -34.77
CA GLU A 289 -31.34 -59.15 -34.37
C GLU A 289 -32.56 -60.06 -34.18
N LYS A 290 -33.61 -59.56 -33.51
CA LYS A 290 -34.87 -60.32 -33.35
C LYS A 290 -35.54 -60.61 -34.68
N ALA A 291 -35.63 -59.62 -35.58
CA ALA A 291 -36.26 -59.79 -36.89
C ALA A 291 -35.52 -60.82 -37.76
N LEU A 292 -34.19 -60.86 -37.68
CA LEU A 292 -33.36 -61.90 -38.31
C LEU A 292 -33.66 -63.29 -37.76
N HIS A 293 -33.76 -63.43 -36.43
CA HIS A 293 -34.07 -64.71 -35.79
C HIS A 293 -35.50 -65.22 -36.04
N GLU A 294 -36.46 -64.33 -36.32
CA GLU A 294 -37.83 -64.72 -36.70
C GLU A 294 -37.95 -65.09 -38.19
N SER A 295 -36.93 -64.81 -39.01
CA SER A 295 -36.91 -65.09 -40.45
C SER A 295 -36.21 -66.40 -40.85
N ASP A 296 -35.55 -67.06 -39.90
CA ASP A 296 -34.92 -68.39 -40.02
C ASP A 296 -35.87 -69.51 -39.55
#